data_AF-A0A7X5Y5G0-F1
#
_entry.id   AF-A0A7X5Y5G0-F1
#
_cell.length_a   1.000
_cell.length_b   1.000
_cell.length_c   1.000
_cell.angle_alpha   90.00
_cell.angle_beta   90.00
_cell.angle_gamma   90.00
#
_symmetry.space_group_name_H-M   'P 1'
#
loop_
_entity.id
_entity.type
_entity.pdbx_description
1 polymer ?
#
loop_
_entity_poly.entity_id
_entity_poly.type
_entity_poly.pdbx_seq_one_letter_code
_entity_poly.pdbx_strand_id
1 'polypeptide(L)'
;MLRPAAALVMLGLTVAGCDRLPGRGEQQPEKATASAKAEPLAPGTTPMNERVAVLGILNKRNGISRDIRLKPGQAVRIKDVIVRLRACETTPPWEFDQLTGAFVQVDVQQPDGGFSRVFSGWLYKESPSLNVVENRVYDVWPKSCTMSFPGAPEQAGALADDSSPSSEPQSGRGGSPAERNASPSNPT
;
A
#
# COMPACT_ATOMS: atom_id res chain seq x y z
N MET A 1 -27.90 -45.51 78.28
CA MET A 1 -26.91 -45.58 79.38
C MET A 1 -25.71 -46.36 78.88
N LEU A 2 -24.51 -46.01 79.39
CA LEU A 2 -23.22 -46.71 79.26
C LEU A 2 -22.37 -46.54 77.97
N ARG A 3 -21.26 -45.81 78.15
CA ARG A 3 -19.92 -45.97 77.53
C ARG A 3 -19.28 -47.29 78.10
N PRO A 4 -18.02 -47.72 77.84
CA PRO A 4 -16.96 -47.32 76.87
C PRO A 4 -16.12 -48.52 76.29
N ALA A 5 -14.99 -48.18 75.63
CA ALA A 5 -13.73 -48.96 75.48
C ALA A 5 -13.72 -50.08 74.40
N ALA A 6 -12.65 -50.37 73.65
CA ALA A 6 -11.24 -49.95 73.60
C ALA A 6 -10.75 -50.18 72.14
N ALA A 7 -9.99 -49.28 71.52
CA ALA A 7 -8.54 -49.34 71.30
C ALA A 7 -8.03 -50.51 70.44
N LEU A 8 -7.46 -50.20 69.26
CA LEU A 8 -6.06 -50.45 68.83
C LEU A 8 -5.94 -50.26 67.29
N VAL A 9 -5.15 -49.28 66.81
CA VAL A 9 -3.82 -49.44 66.16
C VAL A 9 -3.93 -49.86 64.67
N MET A 10 -3.87 -48.88 63.74
CA MET A 10 -2.70 -48.49 62.88
C MET A 10 -2.38 -49.55 61.80
N LEU A 11 -2.10 -49.28 60.53
CA LEU A 11 -1.85 -48.06 59.74
C LEU A 11 -1.82 -48.49 58.26
N GLY A 12 -2.47 -47.73 57.37
CA GLY A 12 -1.99 -47.40 56.02
C GLY A 12 -2.08 -48.47 54.92
N LEU A 13 -2.87 -48.19 53.88
CA LEU A 13 -2.34 -47.69 52.60
C LEU A 13 -3.50 -47.27 51.69
N THR A 14 -3.56 -45.99 51.36
CA THR A 14 -4.50 -45.40 50.39
C THR A 14 -3.93 -45.46 48.99
N VAL A 15 -4.65 -46.09 48.06
CA VAL A 15 -4.49 -45.83 46.62
C VAL A 15 -5.86 -45.41 46.09
N ALA A 16 -6.03 -44.12 45.87
CA ALA A 16 -7.20 -43.53 45.25
C ALA A 16 -6.79 -42.84 43.94
N GLY A 17 -7.43 -43.27 42.86
CA GLY A 17 -7.92 -42.39 41.79
C GLY A 17 -6.90 -41.89 40.77
N CYS A 18 -6.98 -42.47 39.58
CA CYS A 18 -6.72 -41.77 38.31
C CYS A 18 -7.65 -40.56 38.12
N ASP A 19 -7.27 -39.72 37.16
CA ASP A 19 -7.99 -38.58 36.55
C ASP A 19 -7.59 -37.16 37.01
N ARG A 20 -6.57 -36.60 36.33
CA ARG A 20 -6.60 -35.17 35.95
C ARG A 20 -5.72 -34.87 34.74
N LEU A 21 -6.38 -34.32 33.72
CA LEU A 21 -5.85 -33.78 32.47
C LEU A 21 -4.78 -32.70 32.72
N PRO A 22 -3.80 -32.53 31.81
CA PRO A 22 -2.81 -31.46 31.92
C PRO A 22 -3.50 -30.09 31.83
N GLY A 23 -3.33 -29.32 32.91
CA GLY A 23 -3.73 -27.93 33.00
C GLY A 23 -3.02 -27.09 31.94
N ARG A 24 -3.85 -26.40 31.16
CA ARG A 24 -3.64 -25.07 30.58
C ARG A 24 -2.48 -24.34 31.27
N GLY A 25 -1.35 -24.21 30.56
CA GLY A 25 -0.29 -23.30 30.93
C GLY A 25 -0.87 -21.88 30.95
N GLU A 26 -0.97 -21.33 32.15
CA GLU A 26 -1.29 -19.94 32.41
C GLU A 26 -0.14 -19.09 31.82
N GLN A 27 -0.28 -18.63 30.57
CA GLN A 27 0.58 -17.57 30.05
C GLN A 27 0.17 -16.27 30.73
N GLN A 28 0.92 -15.93 31.78
CA GLN A 28 0.90 -14.61 32.41
C GLN A 28 1.12 -13.53 31.35
N PRO A 29 0.39 -12.39 31.39
CA PRO A 29 0.55 -11.34 30.39
C PRO A 29 1.89 -10.66 30.63
N GLU A 30 2.90 -11.04 29.87
CA GLU A 30 4.13 -10.27 29.78
C GLU A 30 3.77 -8.94 29.14
N LYS A 31 3.76 -7.92 29.98
CA LYS A 31 3.45 -6.54 29.67
C LYS A 31 4.52 -6.05 28.69
N ALA A 32 4.29 -6.27 27.40
CA ALA A 32 5.17 -5.80 26.33
C ALA A 32 5.09 -4.28 26.26
N THR A 33 5.96 -3.60 27.01
CA THR A 33 6.36 -2.22 26.75
C THR A 33 7.16 -2.19 25.45
N ALA A 34 6.46 -2.20 24.31
CA ALA A 34 7.05 -1.87 23.03
C ALA A 34 7.20 -0.35 22.94
N SER A 35 8.24 0.19 23.57
CA SER A 35 8.76 1.52 23.23
C SER A 35 9.95 1.32 22.30
N ALA A 36 9.68 0.93 21.05
CA ALA A 36 10.67 1.02 20.00
C ALA A 36 10.89 2.51 19.73
N LYS A 37 11.95 3.06 20.32
CA LYS A 37 12.45 4.39 19.99
C LYS A 37 12.93 4.32 18.55
N ALA A 38 12.17 4.93 17.63
CA ALA A 38 12.61 5.10 16.25
C ALA A 38 13.98 5.78 16.26
N GLU A 39 14.98 5.16 15.63
CA GLU A 39 16.27 5.81 15.41
C GLU A 39 16.04 7.11 14.63
N PRO A 40 16.70 8.22 15.01
CA PRO A 40 16.57 9.45 14.27
C PRO A 40 17.07 9.21 12.84
N LEU A 41 16.22 9.52 11.86
CA LEU A 41 16.64 9.69 10.48
C LEU A 41 17.88 10.61 10.44
N ALA A 42 18.79 10.36 9.50
CA ALA A 42 19.95 11.23 9.30
C ALA A 42 19.51 12.71 9.26
N PRO A 43 20.22 13.62 9.95
CA PRO A 43 19.84 15.02 10.02
C PRO A 43 19.60 15.60 8.61
N GLY A 44 18.40 16.11 8.35
CA GLY A 44 18.05 16.75 7.07
C GLY A 44 17.23 15.90 6.10
N THR A 45 16.90 14.65 6.41
CA THR A 45 15.92 13.88 5.64
C THR A 45 14.49 14.27 6.03
N THR A 46 13.56 14.38 5.07
CA THR A 46 12.15 14.68 5.36
C THR A 46 11.55 13.66 6.35
N PRO A 47 11.01 14.10 7.50
CA PRO A 47 10.34 13.24 8.46
C PRO A 47 9.17 12.47 7.84
N MET A 48 8.93 11.23 8.28
CA MET A 48 7.90 10.35 7.70
C MET A 48 6.51 10.99 7.60
N ASN A 49 6.08 11.73 8.62
CA ASN A 49 4.76 12.40 8.67
C ASN A 49 4.61 13.56 7.66
N GLU A 50 5.72 14.07 7.12
CA GLU A 50 5.73 15.18 6.16
C GLU A 50 5.81 14.69 4.71
N ARG A 51 6.15 13.41 4.50
CA ARG A 51 6.25 12.81 3.17
C ARG A 51 4.89 12.71 2.50
N VAL A 52 4.90 12.69 1.18
CA VAL A 52 3.68 12.56 0.36
C VAL A 52 3.91 11.49 -0.68
N ALA A 53 3.11 10.42 -0.65
CA ALA A 53 3.09 9.43 -1.71
C ALA A 53 2.01 9.74 -2.74
N VAL A 54 2.31 9.51 -4.01
CA VAL A 54 1.31 9.31 -5.06
C VAL A 54 1.18 7.81 -5.29
N LEU A 55 -0.02 7.27 -5.12
CA LEU A 55 -0.33 5.86 -5.43
C LEU A 55 -1.29 5.81 -6.63
N GLY A 56 -1.06 4.88 -7.54
CA GLY A 56 -2.03 4.50 -8.55
C GLY A 56 -2.99 3.44 -8.01
N ILE A 57 -4.26 3.53 -8.39
CA ILE A 57 -5.28 2.52 -8.14
C ILE A 57 -5.96 2.18 -9.47
N LEU A 58 -6.00 0.91 -9.83
CA LEU A 58 -6.71 0.38 -11.00
C LEU A 58 -7.90 -0.46 -10.55
N ASN A 59 -9.06 -0.23 -11.16
CA ASN A 59 -10.14 -1.21 -11.15
C ASN A 59 -10.05 -2.10 -12.39
N LYS A 60 -9.61 -3.35 -12.20
CA LYS A 60 -9.39 -4.36 -13.25
C LYS A 60 -10.68 -4.76 -13.97
N ARG A 61 -11.87 -4.49 -13.41
CA ARG A 61 -13.16 -4.85 -14.04
C ARG A 61 -13.59 -3.88 -15.14
N ASN A 62 -13.21 -2.61 -15.02
CA ASN A 62 -13.64 -1.56 -15.97
C ASN A 62 -12.48 -0.73 -16.54
N GLY A 63 -11.24 -1.04 -16.16
CA GLY A 63 -10.04 -0.38 -16.68
C GLY A 63 -9.79 1.03 -16.15
N ILE A 64 -10.58 1.51 -15.18
CA ILE A 64 -10.43 2.89 -14.66
C ILE A 64 -9.26 2.94 -13.69
N SER A 65 -8.25 3.73 -14.03
CA SER A 65 -7.13 4.08 -13.14
C SER A 65 -7.28 5.49 -12.56
N ARG A 66 -6.82 5.67 -11.32
CA ARG A 66 -6.79 6.96 -10.63
C ARG A 66 -5.54 7.08 -9.79
N ASP A 67 -5.05 8.31 -9.68
CA ASP A 67 -3.98 8.64 -8.76
C ASP A 67 -4.57 9.20 -7.46
N ILE A 68 -3.99 8.79 -6.34
CA ILE A 68 -4.31 9.32 -5.02
C ILE A 68 -3.04 9.83 -4.34
N ARG A 69 -3.18 10.97 -3.67
CA ARG A 69 -2.11 11.58 -2.88
C ARG A 69 -2.40 11.37 -1.41
N LEU A 70 -1.48 10.72 -0.71
CA LEU A 70 -1.62 10.42 0.72
C LEU A 70 -0.34 10.77 1.48
N LYS A 71 -0.50 11.30 2.68
CA LYS A 71 0.55 11.34 3.71
C LYS A 71 0.51 10.06 4.54
N PRO A 72 1.65 9.60 5.09
CA PRO A 72 1.65 8.47 6.02
C PRO A 72 0.64 8.66 7.17
N GLY A 73 -0.13 7.61 7.44
CA GLY A 73 -1.26 7.62 8.38
C GLY A 73 -2.62 7.93 7.74
N GLN A 74 -2.66 8.44 6.51
CA GLN A 74 -3.92 8.72 5.81
C GLN A 74 -4.51 7.49 5.11
N ALA A 75 -5.83 7.54 4.94
CA ALA A 75 -6.63 6.56 4.23
C ALA A 75 -7.54 7.28 3.23
N VAL A 76 -7.80 6.64 2.10
CA VAL A 76 -8.87 7.05 1.20
C VAL A 76 -9.75 5.85 0.86
N ARG A 77 -11.06 6.06 0.85
CA ARG A 77 -12.03 5.08 0.36
C ARG A 77 -12.50 5.49 -1.02
N ILE A 78 -12.44 4.56 -1.97
CA ILE A 78 -12.96 4.72 -3.32
C ILE A 78 -13.92 3.56 -3.56
N LYS A 79 -15.23 3.83 -3.48
CA LYS A 79 -16.28 2.81 -3.61
C LYS A 79 -16.06 1.64 -2.63
N ASP A 80 -15.57 0.53 -3.18
CA ASP A 80 -15.46 -0.78 -2.54
C ASP A 80 -14.00 -1.09 -2.15
N VAL A 81 -13.08 -0.12 -2.23
CA VAL A 81 -11.69 -0.26 -1.78
C VAL A 81 -11.30 0.87 -0.84
N ILE A 82 -10.53 0.52 0.20
CA ILE A 82 -9.89 1.44 1.12
C ILE A 82 -8.39 1.23 0.99
N VAL A 83 -7.67 2.30 0.65
CA VAL A 83 -6.20 2.29 0.59
C VAL A 83 -5.68 3.16 1.72
N ARG A 84 -4.83 2.58 2.57
CA ARG A 84 -4.11 3.24 3.65
C ARG A 84 -2.63 3.29 3.34
N LEU A 85 -2.03 4.47 3.50
CA LEU A 85 -0.59 4.63 3.45
C LEU A 85 -0.04 4.61 4.87
N ARG A 86 0.92 3.72 5.16
CA ARG A 86 1.58 3.65 6.47
C ARG A 86 2.94 4.31 6.46
N ALA A 87 3.66 4.21 5.35
CA ALA A 87 4.96 4.80 5.14
C ALA A 87 5.23 4.94 3.63
N CYS A 88 6.06 5.89 3.24
CA CYS A 88 6.71 5.88 1.93
C CYS A 88 8.16 6.32 2.07
N GLU A 89 9.02 5.78 1.21
CA GLU A 89 10.47 6.01 1.18
C GLU A 89 10.90 6.08 -0.29
N THR A 90 11.96 6.83 -0.55
CA THR A 90 12.72 6.82 -1.80
C THR A 90 14.19 6.63 -1.42
N THR A 91 14.97 5.96 -2.25
CA THR A 91 16.41 5.82 -2.00
C THR A 91 17.12 7.18 -2.20
N PRO A 92 18.12 7.54 -1.37
CA PRO A 92 18.94 8.72 -1.61
C PRO A 92 19.59 8.73 -3.00
N PRO A 93 19.76 9.90 -3.64
CA PRO A 93 20.23 9.99 -5.03
C PRO A 93 21.68 9.56 -5.27
N TRP A 94 22.47 9.35 -4.22
CA TRP A 94 23.86 8.87 -4.31
C TRP A 94 23.99 7.36 -4.18
N GLU A 95 22.90 6.64 -3.91
CA GLU A 95 22.90 5.18 -3.95
C GLU A 95 22.67 4.69 -5.39
N PHE A 96 23.18 3.49 -5.69
CA PHE A 96 23.09 2.93 -7.04
C PHE A 96 21.67 2.46 -7.37
N ASP A 97 21.01 1.81 -6.41
CA ASP A 97 19.68 1.22 -6.60
C ASP A 97 18.59 2.23 -6.21
N GLN A 98 18.09 2.94 -7.21
CA GLN A 98 17.02 3.91 -7.02
C GLN A 98 15.66 3.22 -6.88
N LEU A 99 15.16 3.15 -5.65
CA LEU A 99 13.87 2.55 -5.31
C LEU A 99 12.94 3.57 -4.69
N THR A 100 11.66 3.49 -5.06
CA THR A 100 10.56 4.24 -4.47
C THR A 100 9.56 3.25 -3.90
N GLY A 101 9.50 3.19 -2.57
CA GLY A 101 8.68 2.27 -1.81
C GLY A 101 7.49 2.92 -1.13
N ALA A 102 6.39 2.18 -1.01
CA ALA A 102 5.27 2.54 -0.14
C ALA A 102 4.75 1.33 0.64
N PHE A 103 4.63 1.46 1.95
CA PHE A 103 3.90 0.49 2.76
C PHE A 103 2.41 0.83 2.70
N VAL A 104 1.65 -0.04 2.05
CA VAL A 104 0.21 0.15 1.88
C VAL A 104 -0.58 -0.97 2.52
N GLN A 105 -1.77 -0.62 3.00
CA GLN A 105 -2.78 -1.58 3.42
C GLN A 105 -4.00 -1.38 2.53
N VAL A 106 -4.45 -2.46 1.90
CA VAL A 106 -5.60 -2.44 0.99
C VAL A 106 -6.68 -3.31 1.60
N ASP A 107 -7.83 -2.68 1.90
CA ASP A 107 -9.03 -3.38 2.33
C ASP A 107 -10.08 -3.29 1.21
N VAL A 108 -10.75 -4.39 0.88
CA VAL A 108 -11.77 -4.45 -0.17
C VAL A 108 -13.09 -4.89 0.43
N GLN A 109 -14.20 -4.38 -0.11
CA GLN A 109 -15.53 -4.78 0.31
C GLN A 109 -15.83 -6.20 -0.17
N GLN A 110 -16.26 -7.03 0.76
CA GLN A 110 -16.70 -8.40 0.56
C GLN A 110 -18.21 -8.42 0.22
N PRO A 111 -18.76 -9.48 -0.41
CA PRO A 111 -20.18 -9.52 -0.79
C PRO A 111 -21.18 -9.39 0.37
N ASP A 112 -20.76 -9.67 1.60
CA ASP A 112 -21.55 -9.46 2.82
C ASP A 112 -21.60 -7.98 3.27
N GLY A 113 -20.91 -7.09 2.54
CA GLY A 113 -20.82 -5.66 2.80
C GLY A 113 -19.67 -5.26 3.74
N GLY A 114 -19.01 -6.23 4.39
CA GLY A 114 -17.85 -6.00 5.26
C GLY A 114 -16.58 -5.64 4.47
N PHE A 115 -15.59 -5.06 5.14
CA PHE A 115 -14.26 -4.82 4.55
C PHE A 115 -13.25 -5.82 5.11
N SER A 116 -12.54 -6.50 4.22
CA SER A 116 -11.46 -7.42 4.57
C SER A 116 -10.14 -6.93 4.01
N ARG A 117 -9.05 -7.14 4.76
CA ARG A 117 -7.70 -6.81 4.29
C ARG A 117 -7.27 -7.82 3.24
N VAL A 118 -6.98 -7.34 2.04
CA VAL A 118 -6.49 -8.18 0.93
C VAL A 118 -4.98 -8.04 0.74
N PHE A 119 -4.39 -6.94 1.21
CA PHE A 119 -2.95 -6.72 1.14
C PHE A 119 -2.44 -5.86 2.29
N SER A 120 -1.24 -6.17 2.78
CA SER A 120 -0.48 -5.36 3.72
C SER A 120 1.01 -5.58 3.48
N GLY A 121 1.71 -4.58 2.95
CA GLY A 121 3.13 -4.75 2.67
C GLY A 121 3.75 -3.57 1.95
N TRP A 122 5.04 -3.68 1.70
CA TRP A 122 5.80 -2.76 0.86
C TRP A 122 5.56 -3.07 -0.61
N LEU A 123 5.38 -2.02 -1.40
CA LEU A 123 5.34 -2.04 -2.85
C LEU A 123 6.46 -1.14 -3.38
N TYR A 124 6.99 -1.45 -4.56
CA TYR A 124 8.09 -0.72 -5.18
C TYR A 124 7.74 -0.31 -6.60
N LYS A 125 8.00 0.95 -6.95
CA LYS A 125 7.69 1.50 -8.28
C LYS A 125 8.56 0.86 -9.36
N GLU A 126 9.85 0.73 -9.10
CA GLU A 126 10.88 0.31 -10.05
C GLU A 126 10.99 -1.22 -10.12
N SER A 127 10.49 -1.93 -9.12
CA SER A 127 10.50 -3.41 -9.08
C SER A 127 9.16 -3.98 -8.59
N PRO A 128 8.09 -3.90 -9.40
CA PRO A 128 6.77 -4.42 -9.03
C PRO A 128 6.75 -5.94 -8.80
N SER A 129 7.74 -6.67 -9.32
CA SER A 129 7.89 -8.10 -9.12
C SER A 129 8.31 -8.49 -7.70
N LEU A 130 8.83 -7.56 -6.89
CA LEU A 130 9.22 -7.84 -5.51
C LEU A 130 7.99 -8.11 -4.63
N ASN A 131 6.92 -7.33 -4.82
CA ASN A 131 5.65 -7.45 -4.11
C ASN A 131 4.55 -6.77 -4.93
N VAL A 132 3.38 -7.41 -5.02
CA VAL A 132 2.23 -6.90 -5.79
C VAL A 132 0.93 -7.08 -5.01
N VAL A 133 -0.07 -6.24 -5.29
CA VAL A 133 -1.41 -6.38 -4.74
C VAL A 133 -2.19 -7.44 -5.52
N GLU A 134 -2.16 -8.67 -5.00
CA GLU A 134 -2.90 -9.79 -5.57
C GLU A 134 -4.38 -9.74 -5.20
N ASN A 135 -5.16 -8.97 -5.97
CA ASN A 135 -6.60 -8.95 -5.88
C ASN A 135 -7.27 -9.05 -7.26
N ARG A 136 -8.45 -9.68 -7.31
CA ARG A 136 -9.24 -9.90 -8.54
C ARG A 136 -9.77 -8.60 -9.14
N VAL A 137 -10.08 -7.61 -8.32
CA VAL A 137 -10.81 -6.40 -8.73
C VAL A 137 -9.92 -5.17 -8.74
N TYR A 138 -9.06 -5.02 -7.74
CA TYR A 138 -8.24 -3.82 -7.59
C TYR A 138 -6.75 -4.13 -7.73
N ASP A 139 -6.01 -3.17 -8.27
CA ASP A 139 -4.55 -3.10 -8.16
C ASP A 139 -4.16 -1.77 -7.52
N VAL A 140 -3.05 -1.76 -6.77
CA VAL A 140 -2.51 -0.56 -6.15
C VAL A 140 -1.00 -0.60 -6.27
N TRP A 141 -0.39 0.50 -6.70
CA TRP A 141 1.07 0.60 -6.84
C TRP A 141 1.56 2.02 -6.51
N PRO A 142 2.81 2.17 -6.03
CA PRO A 142 3.41 3.49 -5.82
C PRO A 142 3.82 4.12 -7.17
N LYS A 143 3.64 5.44 -7.28
CA LYS A 143 4.11 6.25 -8.42
C LYS A 143 5.23 7.20 -8.02
N SER A 144 5.17 7.74 -6.79
CA SER A 144 6.23 8.56 -6.21
C SER A 144 6.11 8.62 -4.69
N CYS A 145 7.22 8.94 -4.01
CA CYS A 145 7.24 9.42 -2.63
C CYS A 145 8.07 10.70 -2.60
N THR A 146 7.44 11.82 -2.26
CA THR A 146 8.13 13.11 -2.14
C THR A 146 8.83 13.17 -0.79
N MET A 147 10.16 13.20 -0.84
CA MET A 147 11.06 13.42 0.29
C MET A 147 12.36 14.07 -0.18
N SER A 148 13.06 14.72 0.74
CA SER A 148 14.33 15.41 0.53
C SER A 148 15.42 14.76 1.38
N PHE A 149 16.67 14.85 0.91
CA PHE A 149 17.86 14.35 1.58
C PHE A 149 18.86 15.50 1.81
N PRO A 150 19.63 15.47 2.90
CA PRO A 150 20.70 16.43 3.11
C PRO A 150 21.76 16.29 2.02
N GLY A 151 22.16 17.40 1.39
CA GLY A 151 23.20 17.42 0.35
C GLY A 151 22.77 16.88 -1.02
N ALA A 152 21.52 16.43 -1.17
CA ALA A 152 20.95 16.16 -2.49
C ALA A 152 20.62 17.49 -3.21
N PRO A 153 20.81 17.58 -4.53
CA PRO A 153 20.21 18.65 -5.30
C PRO A 153 18.69 18.60 -5.08
N GLU A 154 18.00 19.75 -5.02
CA GLU A 154 16.56 19.78 -4.83
C GLU A 154 15.85 19.22 -6.08
N GLN A 155 15.55 17.92 -6.11
CA GLN A 155 14.65 17.37 -7.14
C GLN A 155 13.22 17.74 -6.77
N ALA A 156 12.80 18.92 -7.21
CA ALA A 156 11.42 19.33 -7.24
C ALA A 156 10.56 18.25 -7.90
N GLY A 157 9.49 17.84 -7.22
CA GLY A 157 8.51 16.90 -7.76
C GLY A 157 8.00 17.37 -9.10
N ALA A 158 8.49 16.76 -10.19
CA ALA A 158 7.96 16.95 -11.51
C ALA A 158 6.62 16.20 -11.59
N LEU A 159 5.57 16.95 -11.27
CA LEU A 159 4.25 16.79 -11.87
C LEU A 159 4.43 16.82 -13.40
N ALA A 160 4.51 15.65 -14.02
CA ALA A 160 4.23 15.52 -15.44
C ALA A 160 2.75 15.12 -15.55
N ASP A 161 1.92 16.14 -15.59
CA ASP A 161 0.56 16.09 -16.11
C ASP A 161 0.70 15.80 -17.61
N ASP A 162 0.66 14.52 -18.01
CA ASP A 162 0.61 14.14 -19.42
C ASP A 162 -0.83 14.33 -19.92
N SER A 163 -1.16 15.58 -20.20
CA SER A 163 -2.32 15.94 -21.02
C SER A 163 -1.79 16.66 -22.26
N SER A 164 -1.34 15.87 -23.24
CA SER A 164 -1.09 16.37 -24.60
C SER A 164 -2.44 16.66 -25.29
N PRO A 165 -2.75 17.90 -25.69
CA PRO A 165 -3.87 18.14 -26.60
C PRO A 165 -3.38 17.96 -28.04
N SER A 166 -3.84 16.91 -28.70
CA SER A 166 -3.75 16.75 -30.15
C SER A 166 -4.39 17.96 -30.83
N SER A 167 -3.59 18.75 -31.54
CA SER A 167 -4.08 19.82 -32.42
C SER A 167 -3.90 19.35 -33.87
N GLU A 168 -4.98 18.85 -34.48
CA GLU A 168 -5.13 18.80 -35.94
C GLU A 168 -5.30 20.23 -36.49
N PRO A 169 -4.65 20.62 -37.59
CA PRO A 169 -5.06 21.80 -38.33
C PRO A 169 -6.02 21.41 -39.46
N GLN A 170 -7.31 21.62 -39.22
CA GLN A 170 -8.33 21.71 -40.26
C GLN A 170 -8.18 23.07 -40.97
N SER A 171 -7.51 23.11 -42.13
CA SER A 171 -7.49 24.30 -42.99
C SER A 171 -8.45 24.12 -44.17
N GLY A 172 -9.69 24.57 -43.96
CA GLY A 172 -10.63 24.89 -45.02
C GLY A 172 -10.72 26.41 -45.16
N ARG A 173 -10.38 26.93 -46.34
CA ARG A 173 -10.84 28.24 -46.82
C ARG A 173 -11.24 28.10 -48.29
N GLY A 174 -12.52 28.32 -48.58
CA GLY A 174 -13.06 28.60 -49.92
C GLY A 174 -12.41 29.87 -50.49
N GLY A 175 -12.23 30.04 -51.80
CA GLY A 175 -13.24 30.10 -52.87
C GLY A 175 -13.21 31.54 -53.42
N SER A 176 -12.72 31.82 -54.64
CA SER A 176 -13.49 32.01 -55.90
C SER A 176 -12.67 32.97 -56.82
N PRO A 177 -13.02 33.29 -58.09
CA PRO A 177 -13.29 32.47 -59.30
C PRO A 177 -12.51 32.92 -60.58
N ALA A 178 -12.65 32.12 -61.66
CA ALA A 178 -12.41 32.44 -63.10
C ALA A 178 -10.93 32.68 -63.52
N GLU A 179 -10.39 32.27 -64.67
CA GLU A 179 -10.94 32.28 -66.02
C GLU A 179 -9.96 31.63 -67.05
N ARG A 180 -10.50 30.80 -67.97
CA ARG A 180 -10.15 30.52 -69.39
C ARG A 180 -8.72 30.12 -69.87
N ASN A 181 -8.77 29.14 -70.78
CA ASN A 181 -7.86 28.83 -71.91
C ASN A 181 -6.52 28.16 -71.58
N ALA A 182 -5.94 27.25 -72.36
CA ALA A 182 -6.34 26.46 -73.52
C ALA A 182 -5.25 25.39 -73.69
N SER A 183 -5.62 24.21 -74.19
CA SER A 183 -4.66 23.20 -74.68
C SER A 183 -3.85 23.78 -75.85
N PRO A 184 -2.56 23.42 -75.98
CA PRO A 184 -2.23 22.68 -77.20
C PRO A 184 -1.27 21.51 -76.98
N SER A 185 -1.53 20.53 -77.82
CA SER A 185 -0.79 19.32 -78.16
C SER A 185 0.57 19.57 -78.83
N ASN A 186 1.56 18.74 -78.44
CA ASN A 186 2.66 18.13 -79.23
C ASN A 186 3.74 19.05 -79.85
N PRO A 187 4.82 18.50 -80.48
CA PRO A 187 5.50 17.19 -80.33
C PRO A 187 7.06 17.31 -80.27
N THR A 188 7.76 16.21 -79.98
CA THR A 188 8.79 15.53 -80.83
C THR A 188 9.33 14.32 -80.08
#